data_AF-F7ZD45-F1
#
_entry.id   AF-F7ZD45-F1
#
_cell.length_a   1.000
_cell.length_b   1.000
_cell.length_c   1.000
_cell.angle_alpha   90.00
_cell.angle_beta   90.00
_cell.angle_gamma   90.00
#
_symmetry.space_group_name_H-M   'P 1'
#
loop_
_entity.id
_entity.type
_entity.pdbx_description
1 polymer ?
#
loop_
_entity_poly.entity_id
_entity_poly.type
_entity_poly.pdbx_seq_one_letter_code
_entity_poly.pdbx_strand_id
1 'polypeptide(L)'
;MNMHTTDVMSPPAPSRLVDMKLSTVMMRDIILKTMFRKNVDVVSELSATVCLPVPVTQELVDLARGQQLLEATGTLNANNGDEMGYQLTEQGKARALDALAQSEYFGPMPVPLDVYRAQVKRQSIRNIMVTKGQLTEAMGHLVLPNDLLGQLGPAVSAGRSILMYGPPGNGKSSISNGIRDALGDQIYVPRAIEYAGQVITVYDPIVHVAVEDEAEDPTCLRRRTRFDKRYVKCERPTVITGGELSLNMLDLVYNPTARTYQAPLQLKSTGGIFIVDDLGRQAEPPQALVNRWIVPLEEGKDILALQSGEKFEVPFDTLVIFSTNFHPNEIFDQAALRRIFFKIKIDGPNQEDFLKIFAMMAKKRGMPLDEATLVHLLKVKYPEIDNVYANYQPIFLIDQMIAICEFEGIPYQMRPDLLDRAWANMFVKSEKIVK
;
A
#
# COMPACT_ATOMS: atom_id res chain seq x y z
N MET A 1 23.22 0.33 10.23
CA MET A 1 23.18 1.56 11.05
C MET A 1 21.73 1.76 11.46
N ASN A 2 21.48 2.10 12.73
CA ASN A 2 20.13 2.12 13.29
C ASN A 2 19.24 3.12 12.54
N MET A 3 18.28 2.59 11.79
CA MET A 3 17.11 3.33 11.32
C MET A 3 16.46 3.96 12.55
N HIS A 4 16.61 5.27 12.72
CA HIS A 4 15.72 6.01 13.59
C HIS A 4 14.36 6.07 12.89
N THR A 5 13.58 4.98 12.97
CA THR A 5 12.14 5.05 12.75
C THR A 5 11.62 6.02 13.80
N THR A 6 11.14 7.19 13.38
CA THR A 6 10.32 8.03 14.25
C THR A 6 9.10 7.20 14.60
N ASP A 7 9.12 6.56 15.77
CA ASP A 7 8.05 5.65 16.19
C ASP A 7 6.72 6.40 16.12
N VAL A 8 5.91 6.02 15.15
CA VAL A 8 4.58 6.57 14.95
C VAL A 8 3.79 6.41 16.25
N MET A 9 3.15 7.50 16.70
CA MET A 9 2.39 7.47 17.95
C MET A 9 1.30 6.40 17.88
N SER A 10 1.39 5.44 18.79
CA SER A 10 0.51 4.29 18.80
C SER A 10 -0.93 4.65 19.20
N PRO A 11 -1.94 3.96 18.65
CA PRO A 11 -3.32 4.22 18.99
C PRO A 11 -3.57 3.84 20.46
N PRO A 12 -4.15 4.73 21.28
CA PRO A 12 -4.43 4.45 22.68
C PRO A 12 -5.54 3.40 22.77
N ALA A 13 -5.33 2.37 23.59
CA ALA A 13 -6.35 1.37 23.85
C ALA A 13 -7.51 1.97 24.66
N PRO A 14 -8.77 1.61 24.34
CA PRO A 14 -9.93 2.04 25.11
C PRO A 14 -9.88 1.45 26.53
N SER A 15 -10.21 2.24 27.55
CA SER A 15 -10.17 1.78 28.94
C SER A 15 -11.53 1.39 29.49
N ARG A 16 -12.60 1.94 28.92
CA ARG A 16 -14.00 1.75 29.30
C ARG A 16 -14.89 1.65 28.07
N LEU A 17 -16.11 1.14 28.24
CA LEU A 17 -17.08 1.08 27.14
C LEU A 17 -17.44 2.43 26.52
N VAL A 18 -17.46 3.49 27.32
CA VAL A 18 -17.74 4.85 26.82
C VAL A 18 -16.64 5.33 25.87
N ASP A 19 -15.39 4.91 26.08
CA ASP A 19 -14.25 5.27 25.23
C ASP A 19 -14.34 4.65 23.84
N MET A 20 -15.12 3.57 23.69
CA MET A 20 -15.31 2.87 22.42
C MET A 20 -15.97 3.76 21.37
N LYS A 21 -16.81 4.71 21.80
CA LYS A 21 -17.61 5.59 20.93
C LYS A 21 -18.41 4.84 19.86
N LEU A 22 -18.82 3.61 20.19
CA LEU A 22 -19.69 2.76 19.39
C LEU A 22 -21.02 2.58 20.10
N SER A 23 -22.06 2.26 19.32
CA SER A 23 -23.34 1.84 19.90
C SER A 23 -23.16 0.57 20.74
N THR A 24 -23.72 0.58 21.95
CA THR A 24 -23.74 -0.59 22.85
C THR A 24 -24.44 -1.79 22.20
N VAL A 25 -25.47 -1.55 21.39
CA VAL A 25 -26.18 -2.60 20.64
C VAL A 25 -25.24 -3.28 19.66
N MET A 26 -24.46 -2.51 18.89
CA MET A 26 -23.51 -3.04 17.92
C MET A 26 -22.41 -3.85 18.60
N MET A 27 -21.83 -3.33 19.68
CA MET A 27 -20.77 -4.02 20.42
C MET A 27 -21.25 -5.34 21.01
N ARG A 28 -22.43 -5.34 21.64
CA ARG A 28 -23.08 -6.53 22.17
C ARG A 28 -23.33 -7.55 21.06
N ASP A 29 -23.94 -7.12 19.95
CA ASP A 29 -24.27 -8.02 18.85
C ASP A 29 -23.01 -8.62 18.22
N ILE A 30 -21.91 -7.87 18.07
CA ILE A 30 -20.62 -8.40 17.61
C ILE A 30 -20.08 -9.47 18.58
N ILE A 31 -20.15 -9.27 19.89
CA ILE A 31 -19.72 -10.29 20.87
C ILE A 31 -20.57 -11.55 20.76
N LEU A 32 -21.89 -11.43 20.72
CA LEU A 32 -22.78 -12.59 20.63
C LEU A 32 -22.53 -13.38 19.34
N LYS A 33 -22.36 -12.68 18.21
CA LYS A 33 -21.99 -13.30 16.93
C LYS A 33 -20.64 -13.99 16.98
N THR A 34 -19.67 -13.38 17.67
CA THR A 34 -18.32 -13.93 17.80
C THR A 34 -18.32 -15.20 18.63
N MET A 35 -18.96 -15.20 19.80
CA MET A 35 -19.13 -16.40 20.63
C MET A 35 -19.86 -17.50 19.85
N PHE A 36 -20.93 -17.15 19.12
CA PHE A 36 -21.70 -18.11 18.31
C PHE A 36 -20.89 -18.74 17.17
N ARG A 37 -20.10 -17.94 16.43
CA ARG A 37 -19.35 -18.42 15.25
C ARG A 37 -18.05 -19.13 15.60
N LYS A 38 -17.38 -18.70 16.67
CA LYS A 38 -16.06 -19.22 17.05
C LYS A 38 -16.08 -20.15 18.26
N ASN A 39 -17.24 -20.37 18.89
CA ASN A 39 -17.40 -21.18 20.09
C ASN A 39 -16.50 -20.75 21.26
N VAL A 40 -16.32 -19.44 21.41
CA VAL A 40 -15.49 -18.85 22.48
C VAL A 40 -16.34 -18.66 23.72
N ASP A 41 -15.94 -19.25 24.85
CA ASP A 41 -16.68 -19.27 26.11
C ASP A 41 -15.93 -18.57 27.27
N VAL A 42 -14.66 -18.23 27.09
CA VAL A 42 -13.84 -17.56 28.11
C VAL A 42 -13.53 -16.10 27.71
N VAL A 43 -13.53 -15.18 28.69
CA VAL A 43 -13.39 -13.73 28.45
C VAL A 43 -12.03 -13.37 27.90
N SER A 44 -10.94 -14.00 28.37
CA SER A 44 -9.60 -13.80 27.84
C SER A 44 -9.49 -14.13 26.34
N GLU A 45 -10.06 -15.26 25.90
CA GLU A 45 -10.09 -15.65 24.49
C GLU A 45 -11.02 -14.74 23.67
N LEU A 46 -12.19 -14.40 24.22
CA LEU A 46 -13.13 -13.49 23.57
C LEU A 46 -12.47 -12.12 23.36
N SER A 47 -11.80 -11.59 24.38
CA SER A 47 -11.06 -10.33 24.38
C SER A 47 -10.01 -10.30 23.28
N ALA A 48 -9.21 -11.36 23.14
CA ALA A 48 -8.24 -11.50 22.05
C ALA A 48 -8.93 -11.51 20.67
N THR A 49 -10.04 -12.25 20.57
CA THR A 49 -10.80 -12.44 19.33
C THR A 49 -11.49 -11.16 18.84
N VAL A 50 -12.07 -10.37 19.76
CA VAL A 50 -12.70 -9.08 19.45
C VAL A 50 -11.72 -7.91 19.53
N CYS A 51 -10.45 -8.18 19.86
CA CYS A 51 -9.38 -7.19 19.93
C CYS A 51 -9.66 -6.04 20.92
N LEU A 52 -10.32 -6.34 22.04
CA LEU A 52 -10.60 -5.38 23.11
C LEU A 52 -9.82 -5.75 24.37
N PRO A 53 -9.48 -4.79 25.24
CA PRO A 53 -8.94 -5.12 26.56
C PRO A 53 -9.91 -5.98 27.38
N VAL A 54 -9.36 -6.88 28.20
CA VAL A 54 -10.15 -7.80 29.05
C VAL A 54 -11.19 -7.06 29.90
N PRO A 55 -10.89 -5.92 30.58
CA PRO A 55 -11.89 -5.20 31.37
C PRO A 55 -13.09 -4.72 30.53
N VAL A 56 -12.84 -4.21 29.32
CA VAL A 56 -13.90 -3.73 28.42
C VAL A 56 -14.74 -4.89 27.90
N THR A 57 -14.10 -6.02 27.59
CA THR A 57 -14.78 -7.26 27.19
C THR A 57 -15.66 -7.78 28.32
N GLN A 58 -15.17 -7.78 29.56
CA GLN A 58 -15.93 -8.19 30.74
C GLN A 58 -17.18 -7.32 30.95
N GLU A 59 -17.06 -5.99 30.84
CA GLU A 59 -18.22 -5.09 30.95
C GLU A 59 -19.30 -5.43 29.91
N LEU A 60 -18.94 -5.82 28.68
CA LEU A 60 -19.90 -6.25 27.65
C LEU A 60 -20.54 -7.59 27.95
N VAL A 61 -19.77 -8.53 28.50
CA VAL A 61 -20.28 -9.83 28.93
C VAL A 61 -21.29 -9.63 30.06
N ASP A 62 -20.98 -8.81 31.06
CA ASP A 62 -21.89 -8.52 32.17
C ASP A 62 -23.15 -7.79 31.71
N LEU A 63 -23.04 -6.88 30.73
CA LEU A 63 -24.19 -6.25 30.08
C LEU A 63 -25.09 -7.29 29.39
N ALA A 64 -24.50 -8.22 28.62
CA ALA A 64 -25.26 -9.27 27.95
C ALA A 64 -25.89 -10.27 28.93
N ARG A 65 -25.24 -10.55 30.07
CA ARG A 65 -25.81 -11.35 31.17
C ARG A 65 -26.98 -10.66 31.84
N GLY A 66 -26.86 -9.36 32.12
CA GLY A 66 -27.96 -8.56 32.67
C GLY A 66 -29.19 -8.55 31.75
N GLN A 67 -28.98 -8.74 30.45
CA GLN A 67 -30.02 -8.88 29.43
C GLN A 67 -30.46 -10.35 29.18
N GLN A 68 -29.99 -11.31 29.98
CA GLN A 68 -30.29 -12.75 29.87
C GLN A 68 -29.86 -13.39 28.53
N LEU A 69 -28.91 -12.77 27.82
CA LEU A 69 -28.36 -13.28 26.56
C LEU A 69 -27.18 -14.23 26.79
N LEU A 70 -26.51 -14.10 27.94
CA LEU A 70 -25.42 -14.96 28.39
C LEU A 70 -25.72 -15.51 29.78
N GLU A 71 -25.25 -16.71 30.05
CA GLU A 71 -25.24 -17.32 31.38
C GLU A 71 -23.84 -17.82 31.75
N ALA A 72 -23.54 -17.85 33.04
CA ALA A 72 -22.25 -18.34 33.54
C ALA A 72 -22.34 -19.86 33.72
N THR A 73 -21.37 -20.60 33.18
CA THR A 73 -21.34 -22.07 33.24
C THR A 73 -20.56 -22.61 34.45
N GLY A 74 -19.98 -21.71 35.26
CA GLY A 74 -19.10 -22.07 36.37
C GLY A 74 -17.67 -22.37 35.90
N THR A 75 -16.79 -22.77 36.81
CA THR A 75 -15.42 -23.23 36.52
C THR A 75 -15.35 -24.73 36.19
N LEU A 76 -16.49 -25.34 35.85
CA LEU A 76 -16.69 -26.80 35.77
C LEU A 76 -16.05 -27.46 34.53
N ASN A 77 -15.53 -26.69 33.58
CA ASN A 77 -14.80 -27.24 32.44
C ASN A 77 -13.33 -27.48 32.84
N ALA A 78 -12.96 -28.75 33.03
CA ALA A 78 -11.62 -29.19 33.44
C ALA A 78 -10.46 -28.71 32.53
N ASN A 79 -10.77 -28.09 31.38
CA ASN A 79 -9.81 -27.58 30.40
C ASN A 79 -9.65 -26.04 30.41
N ASN A 80 -10.48 -25.28 31.15
CA ASN A 80 -10.58 -23.81 31.01
C ASN A 80 -9.78 -23.01 32.06
N GLY A 81 -8.99 -23.65 32.91
CA GLY A 81 -8.27 -22.97 34.00
C GLY A 81 -9.21 -22.36 35.06
N ASP A 82 -8.67 -21.47 35.90
CA ASP A 82 -9.42 -20.76 36.97
C ASP A 82 -10.38 -19.67 36.45
N GLU A 83 -10.59 -19.55 35.13
CA GLU A 83 -11.42 -18.50 34.52
C GLU A 83 -12.89 -18.95 34.37
N MET A 84 -13.83 -18.03 34.63
CA MET A 84 -15.27 -18.28 34.53
C MET A 84 -15.70 -18.43 33.06
N GLY A 85 -16.39 -19.53 32.73
CA GLY A 85 -17.00 -19.74 31.42
C GLY A 85 -18.35 -19.06 31.26
N TYR A 86 -18.66 -18.66 30.03
CA TYR A 86 -19.92 -18.05 29.62
C TYR A 86 -20.47 -18.70 28.35
N GLN A 87 -21.79 -18.94 28.34
CA GLN A 87 -22.47 -19.52 27.17
C GLN A 87 -23.68 -18.67 26.76
N LEU A 88 -24.00 -18.70 25.46
CA LEU A 88 -25.22 -18.11 24.92
C LEU A 88 -26.45 -18.87 25.41
N THR A 89 -27.39 -18.15 26.02
CA THR A 89 -28.74 -18.66 26.27
C THR A 89 -29.48 -18.86 24.94
N GLU A 90 -30.65 -19.52 24.95
CA GLU A 90 -31.48 -19.61 23.75
C GLU A 90 -31.87 -18.22 23.21
N GLN A 91 -32.12 -17.25 24.09
CA GLN A 91 -32.36 -15.86 23.70
C GLN A 91 -31.10 -15.22 23.09
N GLY A 92 -29.92 -15.49 23.67
CA GLY A 92 -28.63 -15.05 23.12
C GLY A 92 -28.36 -15.60 21.73
N LYS A 93 -28.60 -16.89 21.50
CA LYS A 93 -28.47 -17.54 20.19
C LYS A 93 -29.44 -16.95 19.17
N ALA A 94 -30.70 -16.78 19.55
CA ALA A 94 -31.71 -16.15 18.68
C ALA A 94 -31.29 -14.73 18.28
N ARG A 95 -30.78 -13.93 19.24
CA ARG A 95 -30.28 -12.59 18.95
C ARG A 95 -29.04 -12.60 18.06
N ALA A 96 -28.11 -13.53 18.28
CA ALA A 96 -26.92 -13.67 17.44
C ALA A 96 -27.28 -13.99 15.98
N LEU A 97 -28.27 -14.87 15.76
CA LEU A 97 -28.77 -15.21 14.42
C LEU A 97 -29.48 -14.03 13.75
N ASP A 98 -30.31 -13.29 14.48
CA ASP A 98 -30.95 -12.05 13.98
C ASP A 98 -29.90 -10.98 13.60
N ALA A 99 -28.84 -10.84 14.40
CA ALA A 99 -27.75 -9.93 14.11
C ALA A 99 -26.81 -10.41 12.98
N LEU A 100 -26.82 -11.70 12.62
CA LEU A 100 -26.09 -12.31 11.48
C LEU A 100 -26.87 -12.25 10.16
N ALA A 101 -28.21 -12.31 10.19
CA ALA A 101 -29.00 -11.48 9.28
C ALA A 101 -28.60 -10.00 9.53
N GLN A 102 -29.10 -8.91 8.96
CA GLN A 102 -28.46 -7.57 9.15
C GLN A 102 -26.95 -7.45 8.74
N SER A 103 -25.97 -8.04 9.43
CA SER A 103 -24.55 -8.06 9.06
C SER A 103 -23.81 -9.33 9.52
N GLU A 104 -23.12 -10.00 8.60
CA GLU A 104 -22.30 -11.18 8.91
C GLU A 104 -20.98 -10.84 9.62
N TYR A 105 -20.68 -9.55 9.87
CA TYR A 105 -19.43 -9.16 10.56
C TYR A 105 -19.38 -9.68 12.00
N PHE A 106 -18.29 -10.36 12.36
CA PHE A 106 -17.96 -10.80 13.73
C PHE A 106 -16.44 -10.79 13.93
N GLY A 107 -16.01 -10.91 15.19
CA GLY A 107 -14.59 -10.88 15.57
C GLY A 107 -14.15 -9.47 15.98
N PRO A 108 -13.04 -8.92 15.43
CA PRO A 108 -12.46 -7.67 15.87
C PRO A 108 -13.48 -6.53 15.94
N MET A 109 -13.52 -5.79 17.04
CA MET A 109 -14.41 -4.65 17.17
C MET A 109 -13.97 -3.53 16.22
N PRO A 110 -14.87 -2.91 15.44
CA PRO A 110 -14.48 -1.84 14.53
C PRO A 110 -14.06 -0.58 15.29
N VAL A 111 -13.38 0.31 14.59
CA VAL A 111 -12.98 1.62 15.11
C VAL A 111 -13.88 2.71 14.51
N PRO A 112 -14.52 3.56 15.32
CA PRO A 112 -15.30 4.67 14.77
C PRO A 112 -14.46 5.54 13.82
N LEU A 113 -15.03 5.96 12.70
CA LEU A 113 -14.31 6.73 11.68
C LEU A 113 -13.63 7.98 12.25
N ASP A 114 -14.26 8.70 13.18
CA ASP A 114 -13.67 9.88 13.81
C ASP A 114 -12.42 9.56 14.64
N VAL A 115 -12.41 8.40 15.30
CA VAL A 115 -11.22 7.91 16.02
C VAL A 115 -10.12 7.55 15.04
N TYR A 116 -10.47 6.90 13.92
CA TYR A 116 -9.51 6.61 12.86
C TYR A 116 -8.91 7.88 12.24
N ARG A 117 -9.73 8.92 11.97
CA ARG A 117 -9.23 10.23 11.49
C ARG A 117 -8.19 10.83 12.42
N ALA A 118 -8.38 10.71 13.74
CA ALA A 118 -7.40 11.19 14.71
C ALA A 118 -6.09 10.38 14.65
N GLN A 119 -6.17 9.06 14.45
CA GLN A 119 -4.99 8.23 14.28
C GLN A 119 -4.24 8.54 12.99
N VAL A 120 -4.94 8.76 11.87
CA VAL A 120 -4.32 9.16 10.59
C VAL A 120 -3.50 10.45 10.76
N LYS A 121 -4.02 11.45 11.47
CA LYS A 121 -3.28 12.69 11.73
C LYS A 121 -1.97 12.47 12.50
N ARG A 122 -1.92 11.50 13.42
CA ARG A 122 -0.71 11.16 14.20
C ARG A 122 0.37 10.46 13.38
N GLN A 123 -0.04 9.77 12.31
CA GLN A 123 0.84 8.96 11.46
C GLN A 123 0.94 9.46 10.01
N SER A 124 0.56 10.73 9.81
CA SER A 124 0.34 11.28 8.48
C SER A 124 1.61 11.25 7.63
N ILE A 125 1.46 10.85 6.36
CA ILE A 125 2.55 10.86 5.38
C ILE A 125 3.16 12.26 5.21
N ARG A 126 2.36 13.31 5.42
CA ARG A 126 2.76 14.71 5.28
C ARG A 126 3.73 15.18 6.38
N ASN A 127 3.86 14.41 7.45
CA ASN A 127 4.79 14.71 8.55
C ASN A 127 6.16 14.05 8.35
N ILE A 128 6.32 13.24 7.30
CA ILE A 128 7.58 12.53 7.03
C ILE A 128 8.52 13.45 6.28
N MET A 129 9.72 13.62 6.83
CA MET A 129 10.82 14.28 6.14
C MET A 129 11.78 13.23 5.63
N VAL A 130 11.89 13.13 4.30
CA VAL A 130 12.87 12.26 3.65
C VAL A 130 14.11 13.09 3.34
N THR A 131 15.24 12.72 3.95
CA THR A 131 16.51 13.40 3.67
C THR A 131 17.07 12.97 2.31
N LYS A 132 17.90 13.83 1.71
CA LYS A 132 18.63 13.49 0.47
C LYS A 132 19.44 12.19 0.63
N GLY A 133 20.04 11.97 1.80
CA GLY A 133 20.82 10.76 2.10
C GLY A 133 19.96 9.50 2.03
N GLN A 134 18.81 9.48 2.72
CA GLN A 134 17.87 8.35 2.70
C GLN A 134 17.35 8.05 1.29
N LEU A 135 16.99 9.09 0.54
CA LEU A 135 16.53 8.91 -0.84
C LEU A 135 17.64 8.36 -1.74
N THR A 136 18.87 8.85 -1.58
CA THR A 136 20.03 8.37 -2.35
C THR A 136 20.38 6.92 -2.00
N GLU A 137 20.27 6.54 -0.73
CA GLU A 137 20.51 5.17 -0.27
C GLU A 137 19.46 4.20 -0.81
N ALA A 138 18.17 4.52 -0.66
CA ALA A 138 17.06 3.71 -1.19
C ALA A 138 17.15 3.54 -2.72
N MET A 139 17.60 4.57 -3.42
CA MET A 139 17.82 4.57 -4.86
C MET A 139 19.24 4.18 -5.27
N GLY A 140 20.08 3.65 -4.38
CA GLY A 140 21.51 3.41 -4.66
C GLY A 140 21.78 2.39 -5.76
N HIS A 141 20.77 1.62 -6.16
CA HIS A 141 20.81 0.69 -7.29
C HIS A 141 20.45 1.36 -8.64
N LEU A 142 20.01 2.62 -8.63
CA LEU A 142 19.62 3.42 -9.79
C LEU A 142 20.69 4.48 -10.06
N VAL A 143 21.03 4.66 -11.34
CA VAL A 143 21.83 5.80 -11.78
C VAL A 143 20.86 6.93 -12.13
N LEU A 144 20.79 7.94 -11.27
CA LEU A 144 19.89 9.08 -11.42
C LEU A 144 20.69 10.38 -11.56
N PRO A 145 20.29 11.29 -12.45
CA PRO A 145 20.85 12.63 -12.49
C PRO A 145 20.69 13.34 -11.14
N ASN A 146 21.71 14.08 -10.71
CA ASN A 146 21.68 14.80 -9.42
C ASN A 146 20.49 15.76 -9.30
N ASP A 147 20.11 16.40 -10.40
CA ASP A 147 18.97 17.33 -10.45
C ASP A 147 17.64 16.62 -10.20
N LEU A 148 17.51 15.36 -10.64
CA LEU A 148 16.30 14.57 -10.43
C LEU A 148 16.11 14.25 -8.94
N LEU A 149 17.17 13.86 -8.23
CA LEU A 149 17.12 13.68 -6.78
C LEU A 149 16.73 14.99 -6.07
N GLY A 150 17.21 16.13 -6.57
CA GLY A 150 16.86 17.46 -6.07
C GLY A 150 15.37 17.81 -6.24
N GLN A 151 14.70 17.26 -7.25
CA GLN A 151 13.26 17.44 -7.48
C GLN A 151 12.41 16.43 -6.68
N LEU A 152 12.88 15.18 -6.58
CA LEU A 152 12.17 14.10 -5.89
C LEU A 152 12.14 14.29 -4.37
N GLY A 153 13.24 14.70 -3.75
CA GLY A 153 13.33 14.86 -2.30
C GLY A 153 12.24 15.79 -1.71
N PRO A 154 12.09 17.03 -2.22
CA PRO A 154 11.00 17.92 -1.83
C PRO A 154 9.62 17.36 -2.15
N ALA A 155 9.48 16.65 -3.28
CA ALA A 155 8.20 16.09 -3.70
C ALA A 155 7.66 15.04 -2.73
N VAL A 156 8.54 14.12 -2.31
CA VAL A 156 8.23 13.08 -1.32
C VAL A 156 7.98 13.70 0.06
N SER A 157 8.84 14.62 0.50
CA SER A 157 8.73 15.24 1.83
C SER A 157 7.51 16.17 1.98
N ALA A 158 7.00 16.71 0.88
CA ALA A 158 5.78 17.51 0.92
C ALA A 158 4.52 16.66 1.13
N GLY A 159 4.58 15.33 0.91
CA GLY A 159 3.43 14.43 0.98
C GLY A 159 2.31 14.82 0.00
N ARG A 160 2.66 15.40 -1.16
CA ARG A 160 1.73 15.86 -2.21
C ARG A 160 1.89 15.05 -3.49
N SER A 161 0.90 15.14 -4.36
CA SER A 161 0.86 14.40 -5.62
C SER A 161 2.07 14.66 -6.54
N ILE A 162 2.53 13.59 -7.18
CA ILE A 162 3.65 13.58 -8.12
C ILE A 162 3.16 13.01 -9.46
N LEU A 163 3.44 13.70 -10.56
CA LEU A 163 3.31 13.16 -11.91
C LEU A 163 4.70 13.00 -12.52
N MET A 164 5.09 11.75 -12.74
CA MET A 164 6.27 11.38 -13.51
C MET A 164 5.87 11.13 -14.96
N TYR A 165 6.55 11.79 -15.88
CA TYR A 165 6.28 11.63 -17.31
C TYR A 165 7.56 11.57 -18.12
N GLY A 166 7.52 10.86 -19.23
CA GLY A 166 8.66 10.75 -20.16
C GLY A 166 8.67 9.42 -20.88
N PRO A 167 9.67 9.17 -21.75
CA PRO A 167 9.69 7.99 -22.60
C PRO A 167 9.63 6.66 -21.81
N PRO A 168 9.09 5.59 -22.42
CA PRO A 168 9.06 4.27 -21.78
C PRO A 168 10.48 3.74 -21.56
N GLY A 169 10.65 2.88 -20.55
CA GLY A 169 11.94 2.23 -20.28
C GLY A 169 13.00 3.08 -19.58
N ASN A 170 12.65 4.29 -19.10
CA ASN A 170 13.56 5.16 -18.34
C ASN A 170 13.46 5.03 -16.81
N GLY A 171 12.81 3.98 -16.31
CA GLY A 171 12.85 3.64 -14.87
C GLY A 171 11.85 4.40 -14.00
N LYS A 172 10.75 4.94 -14.55
CA LYS A 172 9.65 5.57 -13.76
C LYS A 172 9.15 4.64 -12.64
N SER A 173 8.86 3.38 -12.95
CA SER A 173 8.41 2.39 -11.96
C SER A 173 9.50 2.06 -10.93
N SER A 174 10.78 2.04 -11.34
CA SER A 174 11.91 1.86 -10.42
C SER A 174 12.05 3.04 -9.46
N ILE A 175 11.83 4.27 -9.94
CA ILE A 175 11.85 5.48 -9.11
C ILE A 175 10.67 5.44 -8.11
N SER A 176 9.46 5.09 -8.54
CA SER A 176 8.31 4.93 -7.63
C SER A 176 8.60 3.93 -6.50
N ASN A 177 9.22 2.80 -6.83
CA ASN A 177 9.64 1.80 -5.84
C ASN A 177 10.75 2.32 -4.91
N GLY A 178 11.72 3.07 -5.45
CA GLY A 178 12.75 3.71 -4.63
C GLY A 178 12.18 4.74 -3.65
N ILE A 179 11.13 5.48 -4.04
CA ILE A 179 10.40 6.40 -3.14
C ILE A 179 9.73 5.62 -2.01
N ARG A 180 9.08 4.49 -2.35
CA ARG A 180 8.48 3.59 -1.36
C ARG A 180 9.51 3.12 -0.34
N ASP A 181 10.66 2.65 -0.81
CA ASP A 181 11.70 2.11 0.07
C ASP A 181 12.32 3.23 0.95
N ALA A 182 12.43 4.46 0.42
CA ALA A 182 12.95 5.62 1.15
C ALA A 182 12.02 6.12 2.28
N LEU A 183 10.71 5.95 2.12
CA LEU A 183 9.71 6.36 3.11
C LEU A 183 9.65 5.43 4.34
N GLY A 184 10.37 4.29 4.29
CA GLY A 184 10.36 3.21 5.27
C GLY A 184 9.93 3.60 6.69
N ASP A 185 8.75 3.12 7.08
CA ASP A 185 8.13 3.36 8.39
C ASP A 185 6.98 2.38 8.63
N GLN A 186 6.50 2.30 9.87
CA GLN A 186 5.40 1.44 10.29
C GLN A 186 4.19 2.27 10.72
N ILE A 187 2.99 1.85 10.34
CA ILE A 187 1.74 2.54 10.68
C ILE A 187 0.74 1.59 11.34
N TYR A 188 -0.30 2.17 11.95
CA TYR A 188 -1.38 1.41 12.54
C TYR A 188 -2.62 1.45 11.64
N VAL A 189 -3.04 0.29 11.16
CA VAL A 189 -4.19 0.14 10.25
C VAL A 189 -5.32 -0.57 10.99
N PRO A 190 -6.53 0.02 11.08
CA PRO A 190 -7.64 -0.64 11.73
C PRO A 190 -8.09 -1.84 10.90
N ARG A 191 -8.49 -2.93 11.57
CA ARG A 191 -9.05 -4.10 10.87
C ARG A 191 -10.34 -3.73 10.13
N ALA A 192 -11.20 -2.99 10.81
CA ALA A 192 -12.40 -2.39 10.24
C ALA A 192 -12.69 -1.05 10.93
N ILE A 193 -13.41 -0.20 10.21
CA ILE A 193 -13.95 1.06 10.73
C ILE A 193 -15.47 1.00 10.76
N GLU A 194 -16.07 1.85 11.58
CA GLU A 194 -17.52 2.03 11.68
C GLU A 194 -17.91 3.43 11.24
N TYR A 195 -19.00 3.50 10.47
CA TYR A 195 -19.69 4.74 10.13
C TYR A 195 -21.19 4.47 9.98
N ALA A 196 -22.03 5.26 10.67
CA ALA A 196 -23.49 5.17 10.62
C ALA A 196 -24.04 3.74 10.87
N GLY A 197 -23.43 2.99 11.78
CA GLY A 197 -23.77 1.61 12.11
C GLY A 197 -23.32 0.57 11.08
N GLN A 198 -22.66 0.99 10.00
CA GLN A 198 -22.10 0.11 8.97
C GLN A 198 -20.64 -0.21 9.27
N VAL A 199 -20.25 -1.46 9.03
CA VAL A 199 -18.85 -1.89 9.13
C VAL A 199 -18.19 -1.84 7.76
N ILE A 200 -17.06 -1.15 7.69
CA ILE A 200 -16.21 -1.06 6.51
C ILE A 200 -14.88 -1.74 6.83
N THR A 201 -14.54 -2.82 6.14
CA THR A 201 -13.25 -3.50 6.31
C THR A 201 -12.14 -2.71 5.63
N VAL A 202 -11.04 -2.46 6.36
CA VAL A 202 -9.92 -1.64 5.87
C VAL A 202 -8.67 -2.50 5.70
N TYR A 203 -8.31 -3.29 6.72
CA TYR A 203 -7.17 -4.19 6.64
C TYR A 203 -7.39 -5.26 5.55
N ASP A 204 -6.35 -5.45 4.76
CA ASP A 204 -6.30 -6.35 3.62
C ASP A 204 -4.89 -6.92 3.54
N PRO A 205 -4.67 -8.23 3.76
CA PRO A 205 -3.35 -8.84 3.73
C PRO A 205 -2.60 -8.70 2.40
N ILE A 206 -3.30 -8.41 1.29
CA ILE A 206 -2.67 -8.17 -0.01
C ILE A 206 -1.98 -6.81 -0.04
N VAL A 207 -2.55 -5.82 0.66
CA VAL A 207 -2.04 -4.43 0.69
C VAL A 207 -1.20 -4.16 1.93
N HIS A 208 -1.55 -4.79 3.06
CA HIS A 208 -1.01 -4.51 4.37
C HIS A 208 -0.14 -5.65 4.86
N VAL A 209 1.18 -5.43 4.86
CA VAL A 209 2.14 -6.37 5.44
C VAL A 209 2.20 -6.13 6.94
N ALA A 210 1.69 -7.09 7.71
CA ALA A 210 1.72 -7.02 9.17
C ALA A 210 3.17 -7.19 9.70
N VAL A 211 3.52 -6.36 10.68
CA VAL A 211 4.77 -6.48 11.42
C VAL A 211 4.48 -7.30 12.68
N GLU A 212 5.23 -8.37 12.88
CA GLU A 212 5.09 -9.19 14.08
C GLU A 212 5.44 -8.38 15.34
N ASP A 213 4.62 -8.51 16.38
CA ASP A 213 4.97 -7.98 17.70
C ASP A 213 6.19 -8.75 18.22
N GLU A 214 7.23 -8.07 18.69
CA GLU A 214 8.34 -8.72 19.41
C GLU A 214 7.76 -9.57 20.56
N ALA A 215 8.20 -10.82 20.64
CA ALA A 215 7.80 -11.73 21.71
C ALA A 215 8.18 -11.12 23.08
N GLU A 216 7.23 -11.04 24.00
CA GLU A 216 7.49 -10.51 25.34
C GLU A 216 8.38 -11.48 26.11
N ASP A 217 9.39 -10.95 26.78
CA ASP A 217 10.07 -11.67 27.85
C ASP A 217 9.08 -11.81 29.03
N PRO A 218 8.68 -13.05 29.40
CA PRO A 218 7.72 -13.30 30.45
C PRO A 218 8.17 -12.81 31.85
N THR A 219 9.44 -12.39 32.01
CA THR A 219 9.99 -11.86 33.25
C THR A 219 9.86 -10.34 33.44
N CYS A 220 9.38 -9.61 32.41
CA CYS A 220 9.25 -8.15 32.50
C CYS A 220 8.07 -7.71 33.39
N LEU A 221 8.38 -7.04 34.51
CA LEU A 221 7.41 -6.52 35.49
C LEU A 221 6.46 -5.43 34.95
N ARG A 222 6.83 -4.72 33.88
CA ARG A 222 5.95 -3.78 33.17
C ARG A 222 5.59 -4.39 31.82
N ARG A 223 4.38 -4.91 31.67
CA ARG A 223 3.78 -5.13 30.35
C ARG A 223 3.77 -3.78 29.64
N ARG A 224 4.55 -3.62 28.57
CA ARG A 224 4.46 -2.44 27.69
C ARG A 224 3.00 -2.33 27.27
N THR A 225 2.39 -1.17 27.47
CA THR A 225 1.00 -0.93 27.09
C THR A 225 0.90 -1.14 25.58
N ARG A 226 0.46 -2.34 25.17
CA ARG A 226 0.26 -2.65 23.76
C ARG A 226 -0.84 -1.71 23.27
N PHE A 227 -0.55 -1.05 22.17
CA PHE A 227 -1.49 -0.23 21.40
C PHE A 227 -2.83 -0.93 21.21
N ASP A 228 -3.86 -0.15 20.87
CA ASP A 228 -5.20 -0.67 20.57
C ASP A 228 -5.15 -1.82 19.54
N LYS A 229 -5.51 -3.04 19.96
CA LYS A 229 -5.42 -4.26 19.14
C LYS A 229 -6.46 -4.34 18.02
N ARG A 230 -7.44 -3.43 17.99
CA ARG A 230 -8.31 -3.25 16.81
C ARG A 230 -7.50 -2.80 15.59
N TYR A 231 -6.31 -2.26 15.81
CA TYR A 231 -5.32 -1.96 14.79
C TYR A 231 -4.30 -3.09 14.63
N VAL A 232 -3.79 -3.21 13.42
CA VAL A 232 -2.63 -4.02 13.05
C VAL A 232 -1.46 -3.07 12.81
N LYS A 233 -0.30 -3.37 13.39
CA LYS A 233 0.94 -2.67 13.04
C LYS A 233 1.41 -3.21 11.70
N CYS A 234 1.54 -2.34 10.70
CA CYS A 234 1.89 -2.71 9.35
C CYS A 234 3.08 -1.91 8.86
N GLU A 235 3.82 -2.45 7.90
CA GLU A 235 4.62 -1.60 7.02
C GLU A 235 3.72 -0.58 6.32
N ARG A 236 4.28 0.59 6.01
CA ARG A 236 3.52 1.65 5.35
C ARG A 236 2.91 1.13 4.03
N PRO A 237 1.58 1.18 3.86
CA PRO A 237 0.89 0.48 2.79
C PRO A 237 1.23 1.10 1.44
N THR A 238 1.39 0.25 0.44
CA THR A 238 1.62 0.67 -0.94
C THR A 238 0.61 -0.03 -1.84
N VAL A 239 -0.16 0.76 -2.57
CA VAL A 239 -1.04 0.26 -3.62
C VAL A 239 -0.44 0.64 -4.97
N ILE A 240 -0.33 -0.32 -5.87
CA ILE A 240 0.16 -0.12 -7.24
C ILE A 240 -0.92 -0.60 -8.20
N THR A 241 -1.31 0.24 -9.13
CA THR A 241 -2.28 -0.06 -10.18
C THR A 241 -1.79 0.46 -11.53
N GLY A 242 -2.07 -0.23 -12.62
CA GLY A 242 -1.75 0.16 -13.99
C GLY A 242 -2.99 0.42 -14.86
N GLY A 243 -3.04 -0.26 -16.02
CA GLY A 243 -4.14 -0.16 -16.98
C GLY A 243 -5.47 -0.76 -16.50
N GLU A 244 -5.43 -1.56 -15.44
CA GLU A 244 -6.57 -2.23 -14.82
C GLU A 244 -7.35 -1.35 -13.84
N LEU A 245 -6.83 -0.16 -13.50
CA LEU A 245 -7.52 0.77 -12.62
C LEU A 245 -8.84 1.23 -13.26
N SER A 246 -9.93 1.10 -12.50
CA SER A 246 -11.25 1.61 -12.86
C SER A 246 -11.81 2.51 -11.77
N LEU A 247 -12.72 3.42 -12.12
CA LEU A 247 -13.32 4.36 -11.18
C LEU A 247 -14.07 3.65 -10.03
N ASN A 248 -14.70 2.52 -10.31
CA ASN A 248 -15.45 1.75 -9.31
C ASN A 248 -14.54 1.19 -8.19
N MET A 249 -13.24 0.98 -8.46
CA MET A 249 -12.27 0.56 -7.43
C MET A 249 -11.94 1.68 -6.43
N LEU A 250 -12.33 2.91 -6.76
CA LEU A 250 -12.19 4.10 -5.92
C LEU A 250 -13.43 4.36 -5.06
N ASP A 251 -14.47 3.53 -5.16
CA ASP A 251 -15.68 3.65 -4.35
C ASP A 251 -15.83 2.43 -3.41
N LEU A 252 -16.70 2.56 -2.41
CA LEU A 252 -16.96 1.47 -1.47
C LEU A 252 -17.58 0.27 -2.17
N VAL A 253 -17.03 -0.91 -1.92
CA VAL A 253 -17.57 -2.16 -2.45
C VAL A 253 -18.45 -2.80 -1.40
N TYR A 254 -19.76 -2.87 -1.66
CA TYR A 254 -20.70 -3.55 -0.78
C TYR A 254 -20.78 -5.05 -1.12
N ASN A 255 -20.60 -5.90 -0.11
CA ASN A 255 -20.83 -7.33 -0.23
C ASN A 255 -22.28 -7.65 0.18
N PRO A 256 -23.17 -8.05 -0.75
CA PRO A 256 -24.58 -8.32 -0.42
C PRO A 256 -24.79 -9.58 0.44
N THR A 257 -23.86 -10.54 0.39
CA THR A 257 -23.90 -11.76 1.20
C THR A 257 -23.51 -11.44 2.64
N ALA A 258 -22.34 -10.85 2.83
CA ALA A 258 -21.83 -10.50 4.17
C ALA A 258 -22.52 -9.27 4.77
N ARG A 259 -23.16 -8.44 3.94
CA ARG A 259 -23.79 -7.15 4.29
C ARG A 259 -22.82 -6.25 5.04
N THR A 260 -21.65 -6.10 4.43
CA THR A 260 -20.54 -5.27 4.89
C THR A 260 -19.94 -4.53 3.71
N TYR A 261 -19.25 -3.43 4.01
CA TYR A 261 -18.52 -2.67 3.02
C TYR A 261 -17.04 -3.03 3.07
N GLN A 262 -16.37 -2.93 1.93
CA GLN A 262 -14.92 -2.96 1.82
C GLN A 262 -14.42 -1.57 1.43
N ALA A 263 -13.37 -1.12 2.10
CA ALA A 263 -12.72 0.14 1.80
C ALA A 263 -12.13 0.16 0.37
N PRO A 264 -12.22 1.29 -0.35
CA PRO A 264 -11.57 1.43 -1.64
C PRO A 264 -10.05 1.52 -1.51
N LEU A 265 -9.35 1.38 -2.64
CA LEU A 265 -7.90 1.28 -2.68
C LEU A 265 -7.18 2.47 -2.01
N GLN A 266 -7.65 3.69 -2.22
CA GLN A 266 -7.07 4.90 -1.64
C GLN A 266 -7.26 5.01 -0.13
N LEU A 267 -8.36 4.45 0.39
CA LEU A 267 -8.58 4.40 1.83
C LEU A 267 -7.70 3.32 2.47
N LYS A 268 -7.46 2.20 1.78
CA LYS A 268 -6.50 1.18 2.18
C LYS A 268 -5.05 1.70 2.15
N SER A 269 -4.70 2.57 1.22
CA SER A 269 -3.37 3.20 1.15
C SER A 269 -3.20 4.43 2.05
N THR A 270 -4.09 4.67 3.00
CA THR A 270 -4.02 5.82 3.92
C THR A 270 -2.79 5.73 4.81
N GLY A 271 -2.10 6.85 4.99
CA GLY A 271 -0.75 6.93 5.55
C GLY A 271 0.30 6.36 4.61
N GLY A 272 -0.02 5.99 3.38
CA GLY A 272 0.92 5.27 2.50
C GLY A 272 1.10 5.91 1.15
N ILE A 273 1.34 5.06 0.15
CA ILE A 273 1.62 5.47 -1.22
C ILE A 273 0.59 4.80 -2.15
N PHE A 274 0.09 5.59 -3.09
CA PHE A 274 -0.77 5.10 -4.17
C PHE A 274 -0.09 5.40 -5.51
N ILE A 275 0.31 4.35 -6.23
CA ILE A 275 0.99 4.46 -7.52
C ILE A 275 0.00 4.10 -8.63
N VAL A 276 -0.20 5.02 -9.57
CA VAL A 276 -0.91 4.80 -10.82
C VAL A 276 0.11 4.80 -11.96
N ASP A 277 0.49 3.61 -12.43
CA ASP A 277 1.42 3.45 -13.53
C ASP A 277 0.71 3.41 -14.89
N ASP A 278 1.45 3.70 -15.95
CA ASP A 278 0.97 3.69 -17.34
C ASP A 278 -0.35 4.46 -17.56
N LEU A 279 -0.48 5.63 -16.93
CA LEU A 279 -1.64 6.50 -17.10
C LEU A 279 -1.79 6.93 -18.56
N GLY A 280 -3.00 6.77 -19.10
CA GLY A 280 -3.31 6.93 -20.52
C GLY A 280 -3.59 5.61 -21.24
N ARG A 281 -3.42 4.46 -20.59
CA ARG A 281 -3.71 3.13 -21.15
C ARG A 281 -4.91 2.42 -20.51
N GLN A 282 -5.59 3.10 -19.60
CA GLN A 282 -6.80 2.60 -18.95
C GLN A 282 -8.00 2.62 -19.91
N ALA A 283 -9.02 1.81 -19.59
CA ALA A 283 -10.31 1.88 -20.27
C ALA A 283 -11.02 3.22 -20.05
N GLU A 284 -10.89 3.77 -18.83
CA GLU A 284 -11.41 5.08 -18.46
C GLU A 284 -10.44 6.20 -18.90
N PRO A 285 -10.95 7.38 -19.33
CA PRO A 285 -10.09 8.51 -19.65
C PRO A 285 -9.26 8.96 -18.43
N PRO A 286 -7.95 9.27 -18.59
CA PRO A 286 -7.10 9.77 -17.51
C PRO A 286 -7.68 10.98 -16.77
N GLN A 287 -8.36 11.86 -17.50
CA GLN A 287 -9.04 13.02 -16.95
C GLN A 287 -10.11 12.63 -15.93
N ALA A 288 -10.84 11.53 -16.13
CA ALA A 288 -11.89 11.09 -15.22
C ALA A 288 -11.31 10.63 -13.87
N LEU A 289 -10.17 9.92 -13.90
CA LEU A 289 -9.44 9.51 -12.70
C LEU A 289 -8.96 10.73 -11.90
N VAL A 290 -8.37 11.72 -12.57
CA VAL A 290 -7.94 12.94 -11.86
C VAL A 290 -9.15 13.70 -11.34
N ASN A 291 -10.22 13.87 -12.12
CA ASN A 291 -11.44 14.55 -11.68
C ASN A 291 -12.02 13.94 -10.39
N ARG A 292 -11.99 12.60 -10.26
CA ARG A 292 -12.43 11.90 -9.03
C ARG A 292 -11.57 12.24 -7.81
N TRP A 293 -10.31 12.61 -8.02
CA TRP A 293 -9.32 12.91 -6.99
C TRP A 293 -8.91 14.38 -6.89
N ILE A 294 -9.46 15.29 -7.70
CA ILE A 294 -9.19 16.75 -7.60
C ILE A 294 -9.41 17.23 -6.16
N VAL A 295 -10.60 16.98 -5.61
CA VAL A 295 -10.96 17.41 -4.25
C VAL A 295 -10.13 16.65 -3.19
N PRO A 296 -10.01 15.30 -3.25
CA PRO A 296 -9.15 14.56 -2.33
C PRO A 296 -7.69 15.01 -2.27
N LEU A 297 -7.06 15.31 -3.41
CA LEU A 297 -5.66 15.74 -3.48
C LEU A 297 -5.45 17.13 -2.87
N GLU A 298 -6.46 17.99 -2.91
CA GLU A 298 -6.42 19.34 -2.36
C GLU A 298 -6.74 19.39 -0.87
N GLU A 299 -7.88 18.79 -0.51
CA GLU A 299 -8.44 18.91 0.84
C GLU A 299 -7.89 17.85 1.80
N GLY A 300 -7.25 16.80 1.28
CA GLY A 300 -6.83 15.64 2.07
C GLY A 300 -8.01 14.84 2.63
N LYS A 301 -9.16 14.91 1.94
CA LYS A 301 -10.40 14.22 2.31
C LYS A 301 -11.08 13.67 1.07
N ASP A 302 -11.52 12.42 1.15
CA ASP A 302 -12.31 11.80 0.08
C ASP A 302 -13.75 11.64 0.52
N ILE A 303 -14.68 11.69 -0.44
CA ILE A 303 -16.11 11.54 -0.20
C ILE A 303 -16.51 10.18 -0.75
N LEU A 304 -17.03 9.33 0.13
CA LEU A 304 -17.58 8.02 -0.21
C LEU A 304 -19.09 8.02 0.04
N ALA A 305 -19.79 7.11 -0.62
CA ALA A 305 -21.23 6.95 -0.48
C ALA A 305 -21.59 5.51 -0.07
N LEU A 306 -22.48 5.38 0.90
CA LEU A 306 -23.14 4.12 1.23
C LEU A 306 -24.21 3.79 0.17
N GLN A 307 -24.68 2.54 0.13
CA GLN A 307 -25.81 2.15 -0.73
C GLN A 307 -27.10 2.89 -0.40
N SER A 308 -27.24 3.42 0.83
CA SER A 308 -28.34 4.30 1.22
C SER A 308 -28.32 5.66 0.51
N GLY A 309 -27.22 6.00 -0.19
CA GLY A 309 -26.97 7.31 -0.78
C GLY A 309 -26.36 8.32 0.19
N GLU A 310 -26.22 7.95 1.47
CA GLU A 310 -25.55 8.80 2.46
C GLU A 310 -24.07 8.97 2.10
N LYS A 311 -23.63 10.22 2.05
CA LYS A 311 -22.25 10.60 1.74
C LYS A 311 -21.50 10.99 3.00
N PHE A 312 -20.24 10.59 3.08
CA PHE A 312 -19.40 10.90 4.22
C PHE A 312 -17.94 11.07 3.81
N GLU A 313 -17.23 11.87 4.61
CA GLU A 313 -15.81 12.13 4.39
C GLU A 313 -14.95 11.02 5.01
N VAL A 314 -13.91 10.59 4.33
CA VAL A 314 -12.84 9.75 4.86
C VAL A 314 -11.49 10.46 4.70
N PRO A 315 -10.48 10.15 5.53
CA PRO A 315 -9.15 10.72 5.34
C PRO A 315 -8.57 10.31 3.98
N PHE A 316 -7.99 11.28 3.27
CA PHE A 316 -7.19 11.05 2.08
C PHE A 316 -5.76 11.50 2.36
N ASP A 317 -5.03 10.67 3.09
CA ASP A 317 -3.65 10.91 3.51
C ASP A 317 -2.72 9.94 2.80
N THR A 318 -2.63 10.02 1.48
CA THR A 318 -1.81 9.10 0.67
C THR A 318 -0.97 9.90 -0.32
N LEU A 319 0.30 9.50 -0.49
CA LEU A 319 1.17 10.06 -1.51
C LEU A 319 0.80 9.45 -2.86
N VAL A 320 0.09 10.21 -3.70
CA VAL A 320 -0.30 9.75 -5.03
C VAL A 320 0.80 10.02 -6.05
N ILE A 321 1.24 8.97 -6.73
CA ILE A 321 2.26 9.02 -7.77
C ILE A 321 1.63 8.53 -9.08
N PHE A 322 1.50 9.44 -10.05
CA PHE A 322 1.10 9.12 -11.41
C PHE A 322 2.35 8.92 -12.28
N SER A 323 2.34 7.92 -13.14
CA SER A 323 3.37 7.68 -14.15
C SER A 323 2.72 7.56 -15.52
N THR A 324 3.28 8.23 -16.53
CA THR A 324 2.77 8.18 -17.90
C THR A 324 3.91 8.25 -18.93
N ASN A 325 3.65 7.70 -20.12
CA ASN A 325 4.52 7.85 -21.28
C ASN A 325 4.13 9.04 -22.18
N PHE A 326 2.96 9.65 -21.95
CA PHE A 326 2.45 10.76 -22.73
C PHE A 326 2.89 12.11 -22.15
N HIS A 327 2.86 13.15 -22.98
CA HIS A 327 3.09 14.49 -22.47
C HIS A 327 1.89 14.92 -21.61
N PRO A 328 2.07 15.53 -20.41
CA PRO A 328 0.96 15.86 -19.51
C PRO A 328 -0.15 16.71 -20.16
N ASN A 329 0.21 17.62 -21.06
CA ASN A 329 -0.75 18.45 -21.81
C ASN A 329 -1.60 17.68 -22.84
N GLU A 330 -1.26 16.42 -23.16
CA GLU A 330 -2.03 15.58 -24.08
C GLU A 330 -3.13 14.79 -23.35
N ILE A 331 -2.91 14.50 -22.07
CA ILE A 331 -3.79 13.64 -21.25
C ILE A 331 -4.62 14.42 -20.23
N PHE A 332 -4.23 15.66 -19.93
CA PHE A 332 -4.88 16.49 -18.92
C PHE A 332 -5.14 17.92 -19.38
N ASP A 333 -6.25 18.47 -18.88
CA ASP A 333 -6.51 19.90 -18.99
C ASP A 333 -5.69 20.75 -17.99
N GLN A 334 -5.66 22.06 -18.22
CA GLN A 334 -4.95 23.00 -17.35
C GLN A 334 -5.53 23.07 -15.93
N ALA A 335 -6.79 22.67 -15.74
CA ALA A 335 -7.39 22.59 -14.41
C ALA A 335 -6.78 21.44 -13.61
N ALA A 336 -6.76 20.22 -14.16
CA ALA A 336 -6.14 19.03 -13.56
C ALA A 336 -4.65 19.23 -13.30
N LEU A 337 -3.91 19.76 -14.27
CA LEU A 337 -2.48 20.03 -14.12
C LEU A 337 -2.17 21.01 -12.99
N ARG A 338 -3.05 21.99 -12.69
CA ARG A 338 -2.86 22.88 -11.54
C ARG A 338 -2.96 22.17 -10.19
N ARG A 339 -3.62 21.01 -10.13
CA ARG A 339 -3.87 20.26 -8.87
C ARG A 339 -2.86 19.16 -8.61
N ILE A 340 -2.24 18.64 -9.66
CA ILE A 340 -1.03 17.81 -9.54
C ILE A 340 0.12 18.71 -9.10
N PHE A 341 0.69 18.50 -7.91
CA PHE A 341 1.60 19.48 -7.33
C PHE A 341 2.98 19.44 -8.00
N PHE A 342 3.60 18.26 -8.08
CA PHE A 342 4.90 18.07 -8.72
C PHE A 342 4.74 17.42 -10.10
N LYS A 343 5.39 17.99 -11.12
CA LYS A 343 5.54 17.36 -12.44
C LYS A 343 7.02 17.16 -12.69
N ILE A 344 7.45 15.91 -12.79
CA ILE A 344 8.85 15.54 -12.88
C ILE A 344 9.05 14.81 -14.21
N LYS A 345 9.88 15.39 -15.08
CA LYS A 345 10.24 14.76 -16.35
C LYS A 345 11.32 13.71 -16.10
N ILE A 346 11.04 12.47 -16.47
CA ILE A 346 11.98 11.35 -16.42
C ILE A 346 12.44 11.07 -17.85
N ASP A 347 13.58 11.65 -18.21
CA ASP A 347 14.18 11.49 -19.53
C ASP A 347 15.22 10.36 -19.56
N GLY A 348 15.77 10.09 -20.74
CA GLY A 348 16.92 9.20 -20.92
C GLY A 348 18.17 9.71 -20.19
N PRO A 349 19.11 8.81 -19.87
CA PRO A 349 20.39 9.21 -19.28
C PRO A 349 21.24 9.98 -20.30
N ASN A 350 22.18 10.81 -19.82
CA ASN A 350 23.26 11.30 -20.68
C ASN A 350 24.26 10.17 -20.98
N GLN A 351 25.21 10.40 -21.89
CA GLN A 351 26.21 9.40 -22.28
C GLN A 351 27.05 8.87 -21.09
N GLU A 352 27.42 9.74 -20.14
CA GLU A 352 28.22 9.35 -18.97
C GLU A 352 27.43 8.41 -18.05
N ASP A 353 26.18 8.77 -17.73
CA ASP A 353 25.30 7.98 -16.89
C ASP A 353 24.88 6.68 -17.60
N PHE A 354 24.67 6.71 -18.92
CA PHE A 354 24.45 5.53 -19.73
C PHE A 354 25.60 4.53 -19.60
N LEU A 355 26.85 4.98 -19.72
CA LEU A 355 28.02 4.13 -19.54
C LEU A 355 28.14 3.56 -18.14
N LYS A 356 27.80 4.35 -17.09
CA LYS A 356 27.74 3.85 -15.71
C LYS A 356 26.71 2.73 -15.56
N ILE A 357 25.50 2.92 -16.09
CA ILE A 357 24.43 1.90 -16.07
C ILE A 357 24.91 0.63 -16.79
N PHE A 358 25.53 0.80 -17.95
CA PHE A 358 26.03 -0.31 -18.76
C PHE A 358 27.10 -1.12 -18.01
N ALA A 359 28.07 -0.45 -17.41
CA ALA A 359 29.11 -1.10 -16.61
C ALA A 359 28.55 -1.82 -15.38
N MET A 360 27.61 -1.20 -14.66
CA MET A 360 26.93 -1.81 -13.52
C MET A 360 26.17 -3.08 -13.93
N MET A 361 25.43 -3.01 -15.05
CA MET A 361 24.64 -4.13 -15.54
C MET A 361 25.52 -5.29 -16.04
N ALA A 362 26.61 -4.99 -16.76
CA ALA A 362 27.55 -5.98 -17.25
C ALA A 362 28.18 -6.74 -16.08
N LYS A 363 28.62 -6.03 -15.04
CA LYS A 363 29.14 -6.62 -13.81
C LYS A 363 28.10 -7.51 -13.12
N LYS A 364 26.84 -7.05 -13.00
CA LYS A 364 25.75 -7.82 -12.38
C LYS A 364 25.44 -9.12 -13.12
N ARG A 365 25.59 -9.13 -14.45
CA ARG A 365 25.37 -10.31 -15.30
C ARG A 365 26.63 -11.15 -15.57
N GLY A 366 27.78 -10.78 -14.99
CA GLY A 366 29.04 -11.48 -15.22
C GLY A 366 29.59 -11.33 -16.64
N MET A 367 29.18 -10.30 -17.38
CA MET A 367 29.69 -9.99 -18.72
C MET A 367 30.96 -9.13 -18.60
N PRO A 368 32.13 -9.61 -19.07
CA PRO A 368 33.35 -8.79 -19.12
C PRO A 368 33.16 -7.62 -20.08
N LEU A 369 33.52 -6.40 -19.64
CA LEU A 369 33.49 -5.21 -20.49
C LEU A 369 34.65 -5.24 -21.49
N ASP A 370 34.36 -4.83 -22.72
CA ASP A 370 35.37 -4.63 -23.77
C ASP A 370 35.31 -3.19 -24.29
N GLU A 371 36.43 -2.48 -24.20
CA GLU A 371 36.51 -1.06 -24.56
C GLU A 371 36.24 -0.84 -26.06
N ALA A 372 36.78 -1.70 -26.93
CA ALA A 372 36.59 -1.58 -28.37
C ALA A 372 35.11 -1.70 -28.76
N THR A 373 34.39 -2.63 -28.13
CA THR A 373 32.96 -2.83 -28.33
C THR A 373 32.13 -1.65 -27.81
N LEU A 374 32.48 -1.07 -26.65
CA LEU A 374 31.81 0.12 -26.14
C LEU A 374 32.04 1.35 -27.03
N VAL A 375 33.26 1.52 -27.55
CA VAL A 375 33.58 2.59 -28.51
C VAL A 375 32.78 2.41 -29.80
N HIS A 376 32.67 1.17 -30.30
CA HIS A 376 31.84 0.85 -31.45
C HIS A 376 30.35 1.15 -31.20
N LEU A 377 29.81 0.75 -30.04
CA LEU A 377 28.45 1.07 -29.62
C LEU A 377 28.17 2.57 -29.70
N LEU A 378 29.04 3.38 -29.08
CA LEU A 378 28.83 4.82 -28.96
C LEU A 378 29.11 5.61 -30.24
N LYS A 379 30.10 5.20 -31.05
CA LYS A 379 30.52 5.96 -32.24
C LYS A 379 29.87 5.48 -33.54
N VAL A 380 29.36 4.24 -33.56
CA VAL A 380 28.78 3.64 -34.77
C VAL A 380 27.28 3.45 -34.61
N LYS A 381 26.83 2.80 -33.53
CA LYS A 381 25.42 2.42 -33.37
C LYS A 381 24.53 3.54 -32.85
N TYR A 382 24.90 4.20 -31.75
CA TYR A 382 24.07 5.29 -31.20
C TYR A 382 23.82 6.47 -32.16
N PRO A 383 24.75 6.86 -33.06
CA PRO A 383 24.45 7.83 -34.11
C PRO A 383 23.34 7.42 -35.08
N GLU A 384 23.03 6.12 -35.22
CA GLU A 384 21.91 5.63 -36.05
C GLU A 384 20.53 6.01 -35.46
N ILE A 385 20.48 6.37 -34.18
CA ILE A 385 19.25 6.75 -33.45
C ILE A 385 19.38 8.14 -32.80
N ASP A 386 20.12 9.05 -33.43
CA ASP A 386 20.34 10.43 -32.97
C ASP A 386 20.94 10.52 -31.55
N ASN A 387 21.70 9.50 -31.13
CA ASN A 387 22.27 9.38 -29.78
C ASN A 387 21.23 9.44 -28.66
N VAL A 388 20.03 8.89 -28.90
CA VAL A 388 19.00 8.76 -27.87
C VAL A 388 19.32 7.56 -26.97
N TYR A 389 19.76 7.85 -25.75
CA TYR A 389 20.00 6.86 -24.71
C TYR A 389 18.75 6.60 -23.86
N ALA A 390 18.54 5.36 -23.43
CA ALA A 390 17.46 4.98 -22.53
C ALA A 390 17.94 3.94 -21.51
N ASN A 391 17.38 3.97 -20.29
CA ASN A 391 17.85 3.13 -19.18
C ASN A 391 17.68 1.62 -19.43
N TYR A 392 16.76 1.21 -20.30
CA TYR A 392 16.53 -0.20 -20.65
C TYR A 392 17.53 -0.75 -21.69
N GLN A 393 18.18 0.12 -22.48
CA GLN A 393 19.04 -0.35 -23.58
C GLN A 393 20.24 -1.19 -23.09
N PRO A 394 20.95 -0.85 -22.00
CA PRO A 394 22.08 -1.65 -21.54
C PRO A 394 21.69 -3.09 -21.15
N ILE A 395 20.62 -3.24 -20.37
CA ILE A 395 20.14 -4.57 -19.94
C ILE A 395 19.71 -5.41 -21.13
N PHE A 396 19.00 -4.81 -22.10
CA PHE A 396 18.61 -5.50 -23.32
C PHE A 396 19.83 -5.98 -24.12
N LEU A 397 20.80 -5.09 -24.39
CA LEU A 397 21.98 -5.43 -25.18
C LEU A 397 22.82 -6.53 -24.52
N ILE A 398 23.02 -6.45 -23.20
CA ILE A 398 23.80 -7.45 -22.44
C ILE A 398 23.07 -8.80 -22.44
N ASP A 399 21.77 -8.83 -22.15
CA ASP A 399 20.99 -10.07 -22.12
C ASP A 399 20.95 -10.74 -23.50
N GLN A 400 20.86 -9.96 -24.57
CA GLN A 400 20.94 -10.47 -25.94
C GLN A 400 22.33 -11.05 -26.27
N MET A 401 23.41 -10.39 -25.88
CA MET A 401 24.77 -10.93 -26.07
C MET A 401 24.98 -12.21 -25.27
N ILE A 402 24.47 -12.29 -24.04
CA ILE A 402 24.50 -13.51 -23.22
C ILE A 402 23.75 -14.64 -23.92
N ALA A 403 22.52 -14.39 -24.37
CA ALA A 403 21.73 -15.40 -25.08
C ALA A 403 22.44 -15.92 -26.34
N ILE A 404 23.12 -15.05 -27.07
CA ILE A 404 23.95 -15.48 -28.22
C ILE A 404 25.12 -16.35 -27.76
N CYS A 405 25.84 -15.95 -26.71
CA CYS A 405 26.98 -16.73 -26.20
C CYS A 405 26.55 -18.13 -25.73
N GLU A 406 25.43 -18.21 -25.01
CA GLU A 406 24.86 -19.48 -24.53
C GLU A 406 24.44 -20.38 -25.68
N PHE A 407 23.77 -19.83 -26.68
CA PHE A 407 23.35 -20.58 -27.87
C PHE A 407 24.55 -21.12 -28.65
N GLU A 408 25.63 -20.34 -28.77
CA GLU A 408 26.83 -20.71 -29.51
C GLU A 408 27.83 -21.53 -28.68
N GLY A 409 27.54 -21.76 -27.39
CA GLY A 409 28.40 -22.52 -26.49
C GLY A 409 29.76 -21.84 -26.21
N ILE A 410 29.83 -20.50 -26.32
CA ILE A 410 31.04 -19.72 -26.07
C ILE A 410 30.99 -19.03 -24.70
N PRO A 411 32.16 -18.74 -24.07
CA PRO A 411 32.20 -17.98 -22.82
C PRO A 411 31.59 -16.58 -22.99
N TYR A 412 31.06 -16.02 -21.90
CA TYR A 412 30.55 -14.65 -21.89
C TYR A 412 31.67 -13.67 -22.21
N GLN A 413 31.53 -13.00 -23.34
CA GLN A 413 32.47 -12.00 -23.81
C GLN A 413 31.74 -10.94 -24.61
N MET A 414 32.19 -9.70 -24.45
CA MET A 414 31.68 -8.57 -25.21
C MET A 414 32.51 -8.41 -26.47
N ARG A 415 31.85 -8.44 -27.64
CA ARG A 415 32.51 -8.24 -28.94
C ARG A 415 31.62 -7.40 -29.87
N PRO A 416 32.20 -6.66 -30.82
CA PRO A 416 31.42 -5.82 -31.73
C PRO A 416 30.39 -6.60 -32.57
N ASP A 417 30.72 -7.83 -32.99
CA ASP A 417 29.83 -8.68 -33.80
C ASP A 417 28.60 -9.17 -33.01
N LEU A 418 28.78 -9.50 -31.72
CA LEU A 418 27.69 -9.91 -30.83
C LEU A 418 26.80 -8.72 -30.48
N LEU A 419 27.40 -7.55 -30.26
CA LEU A 419 26.69 -6.31 -30.02
C LEU A 419 25.84 -5.91 -31.23
N ASP A 420 26.36 -6.04 -32.45
CA ASP A 420 25.63 -5.71 -33.68
C ASP A 420 24.37 -6.58 -33.85
N ARG A 421 24.47 -7.87 -33.50
CA ARG A 421 23.32 -8.78 -33.49
C ARG A 421 22.30 -8.42 -32.40
N ALA A 422 22.78 -8.10 -31.21
CA ALA A 422 21.93 -7.62 -30.13
C ALA A 422 21.20 -6.31 -30.50
N TRP A 423 21.92 -5.36 -31.12
CA TRP A 423 21.39 -4.09 -31.60
C TRP A 423 20.31 -4.29 -32.67
N ALA A 424 20.56 -5.17 -33.64
CA ALA A 424 19.60 -5.50 -34.68
C ALA A 424 18.28 -6.08 -34.13
N ASN A 425 18.32 -6.75 -32.97
CA ASN A 425 17.13 -7.29 -32.31
C ASN A 425 16.40 -6.24 -31.45
N MET A 426 17.03 -5.11 -31.13
CA MET A 426 16.43 -4.04 -30.33
C MET A 426 15.44 -3.19 -31.14
N PHE A 427 15.71 -3.03 -32.43
CA PHE A 427 14.92 -2.21 -33.34
C PHE A 427 14.30 -3.07 -34.44
N VAL A 428 12.98 -3.04 -34.54
CA VAL A 428 12.28 -3.65 -35.67
C VAL A 428 12.46 -2.75 -36.89
N LYS A 429 13.11 -3.28 -37.93
CA LYS A 429 13.23 -2.56 -39.21
C LYS A 429 11.83 -2.35 -39.79
N SER A 430 11.51 -1.11 -40.14
CA SER A 430 10.29 -0.79 -40.85
C SER A 430 10.42 -1.23 -42.31
N GLU A 431 10.10 -2.49 -42.59
CA GLU A 431 10.15 -3.07 -43.93
C GLU A 431 8.81 -3.68 -44.34
N LYS A 432 8.57 -3.71 -45.65
CA LYS A 432 7.33 -4.24 -46.21
C LYS A 432 7.41 -5.78 -46.21
N ILE A 433 6.81 -6.41 -45.21
CA ILE A 433 6.71 -7.87 -45.14
C ILE A 433 5.77 -8.33 -46.27
N VAL A 434 6.27 -9.19 -47.15
CA VAL A 434 5.45 -9.82 -48.20
C VAL A 434 4.42 -10.70 -47.50
N LYS A 435 3.13 -10.43 -47.75
CA LYS A 435 2.01 -11.18 -47.17
C LYS A 435 1.82 -12.53 -47.82
#